data_AF-A0A536WHV4-F1
#
_entry.id   AF-A0A536WHV4-F1
#
_cell.length_a   1.000
_cell.length_b   1.000
_cell.length_c   1.000
_cell.angle_alpha   90.00
_cell.angle_beta   90.00
_cell.angle_gamma   90.00
#
_symmetry.space_group_name_H-M   'P 1'
#
loop_
_entity.id
_entity.type
_entity.pdbx_description
1 polymer ?
#
loop_
_entity_poly.entity_id
_entity_poly.type
_entity_poly.pdbx_seq_one_letter_code
_entity_poly.pdbx_strand_id
1 'polypeptide(L)' 'RRKAYTARTFRMTTQQFIEDMKTRPARREQTTLPGVIAINGGVPIKVGDDTIGGIGLSGSPGVDEECVNAGIEKVKPQLK' A
#
# COMPACT_ATOMS: atom_id res chain seq x y z
N ARG A 1 0.96 9.52 3.70
CA ARG A 1 -0.39 9.71 3.11
C ARG A 1 -0.57 9.06 1.73
N ARG A 2 0.10 9.51 0.65
CA ARG A 2 -0.14 8.99 -0.72
C ARG A 2 0.08 7.48 -0.88
N LYS A 3 1.07 6.92 -0.19
CA LYS A 3 1.31 5.45 -0.14
C LYS A 3 0.08 4.69 0.41
N ALA A 4 -0.47 5.14 1.53
CA ALA A 4 -1.69 4.59 2.12
C ALA A 4 -2.90 4.69 1.19
N TYR A 5 -3.06 5.84 0.52
CA TYR A 5 -4.13 6.05 -0.47
C TYR A 5 -4.01 5.09 -1.65
N THR A 6 -2.81 4.92 -2.18
CA THR A 6 -2.53 3.98 -3.29
C THR A 6 -2.86 2.55 -2.87
N ALA A 7 -2.37 2.13 -1.71
CA ALA A 7 -2.59 0.78 -1.21
C ALA A 7 -4.08 0.45 -1.00
N ARG A 8 -4.84 1.38 -0.40
CA ARG A 8 -6.29 1.26 -0.23
C ARG A 8 -7.02 1.21 -1.57
N THR A 9 -6.69 2.12 -2.49
CA THR A 9 -7.42 2.31 -3.76
C THR A 9 -7.29 1.08 -4.65
N PHE A 10 -6.08 0.53 -4.77
CA PHE A 10 -5.80 -0.61 -5.62
C PHE A 10 -5.82 -1.96 -4.90
N ARG A 11 -6.16 -1.96 -3.59
CA ARG A 11 -6.33 -3.15 -2.74
C ARG A 11 -5.10 -4.07 -2.72
N MET A 12 -3.91 -3.51 -2.85
CA MET A 12 -2.62 -4.21 -2.91
C MET A 12 -1.52 -3.36 -2.28
N THR A 13 -0.38 -3.95 -1.95
CA THR A 13 0.76 -3.15 -1.44
C THR A 13 1.29 -2.25 -2.55
N THR A 14 1.91 -1.12 -2.18
CA THR A 14 2.60 -0.27 -3.16
C THR A 14 3.77 -1.00 -3.82
N GLN A 15 4.36 -2.01 -3.15
CA GLN A 15 5.37 -2.88 -3.76
C GLN A 15 4.78 -3.72 -4.89
N GLN A 16 3.64 -4.37 -4.64
CA GLN A 16 2.92 -5.12 -5.68
C GLN A 16 2.48 -4.21 -6.83
N PHE A 17 2.05 -2.98 -6.52
CA PHE A 17 1.71 -1.99 -7.54
C PHE A 17 2.90 -1.65 -8.46
N ILE A 18 4.12 -1.51 -7.90
CA ILE A 18 5.35 -1.28 -8.68
C ILE A 18 5.67 -2.49 -9.57
N GLU A 19 5.49 -3.72 -9.07
CA GLU A 19 5.73 -4.93 -9.86
C GLU A 19 4.74 -5.04 -11.02
N ASP A 20 3.45 -4.80 -10.74
CA ASP A 20 2.36 -4.75 -11.73
C ASP A 20 2.66 -3.76 -12.88
N MET A 21 3.32 -2.63 -12.59
CA MET A 21 3.65 -1.62 -13.60
C MET A 21 4.63 -2.12 -14.66
N LYS A 22 5.45 -3.12 -14.36
CA LYS A 22 6.42 -3.67 -15.32
C LYS A 22 5.75 -4.43 -16.46
N THR A 23 4.59 -5.03 -16.20
CA THR A 23 3.87 -5.89 -17.14
C THR A 23 2.54 -5.29 -17.60
N ARG A 24 2.03 -4.25 -16.93
CA ARG A 24 0.74 -3.62 -17.22
C ARG A 24 0.90 -2.12 -17.49
N PRO A 25 0.99 -1.67 -18.75
CA PRO A 25 1.17 -0.25 -19.10
C PRO A 25 0.12 0.68 -18.46
N ALA A 26 -1.13 0.25 -18.37
CA ALA A 26 -2.20 1.02 -17.72
C ALA A 26 -1.93 1.34 -16.23
N ARG A 27 -1.16 0.50 -15.51
CA ARG A 27 -0.77 0.78 -14.12
C ARG A 27 0.21 1.95 -14.03
N ARG A 28 1.09 2.08 -15.03
CA ARG A 28 2.02 3.21 -15.11
C ARG A 28 1.25 4.51 -15.32
N GLU A 29 0.23 4.50 -16.18
CA GLU A 29 -0.65 5.66 -16.40
C GLU A 29 -1.43 6.05 -15.14
N GLN A 30 -1.86 5.08 -14.31
CA GLN A 30 -2.53 5.34 -13.04
C GLN A 30 -1.70 6.17 -12.05
N THR A 31 -0.36 6.23 -12.19
CA THR A 31 0.48 7.09 -11.35
C THR A 31 0.27 8.58 -11.60
N THR A 32 -0.37 8.96 -12.72
CA THR A 32 -0.77 10.34 -13.01
C THR A 32 -2.02 10.77 -12.24
N LEU A 33 -2.78 9.82 -11.68
CA LEU A 33 -3.99 10.12 -10.92
C LEU A 33 -3.65 10.84 -9.61
N PRO A 34 -4.46 11.83 -9.18
CA PRO A 34 -4.23 12.55 -7.95
C PRO A 34 -4.11 11.62 -6.73
N GLY A 35 -3.03 11.79 -5.98
CA GLY A 35 -2.80 11.06 -4.72
C GLY A 35 -2.18 9.66 -4.88
N VAL A 36 -2.06 9.14 -6.11
CA VAL A 36 -1.37 7.87 -6.39
C VAL A 36 0.15 8.08 -6.33
N ILE A 37 0.86 7.10 -5.77
CA ILE A 37 2.33 7.09 -5.76
C ILE A 37 2.86 5.65 -5.84
N ALA A 38 3.81 5.41 -6.74
CA ALA A 38 4.47 4.12 -6.93
C ALA A 38 5.80 4.07 -6.17
N ILE A 39 5.73 4.13 -4.84
CA ILE A 39 6.90 4.01 -3.94
C ILE A 39 6.53 3.03 -2.82
N ASN A 40 7.44 2.10 -2.52
CA ASN A 40 7.32 1.10 -1.45
C ASN A 40 6.90 1.72 -0.09
N GLY A 41 6.19 0.97 0.75
CA GLY A 41 5.83 1.39 2.11
C GLY A 41 4.35 1.67 2.34
N GLY A 42 3.46 1.31 1.42
CA GLY A 42 2.01 1.34 1.59
C GLY A 42 1.41 -0.08 1.60
N VAL A 43 0.56 -0.37 2.59
CA VAL A 43 -0.08 -1.68 2.79
C VAL A 43 -1.60 -1.51 2.96
N PRO A 44 -2.43 -2.32 2.29
CA PRO A 44 -3.88 -2.28 2.48
C PRO A 44 -4.25 -2.90 3.83
N ILE A 45 -5.23 -2.31 4.52
CA ILE A 45 -5.82 -2.88 5.74
C ILE A 45 -7.04 -3.69 5.31
N LYS A 46 -7.04 -4.98 5.63
CA LYS A 46 -8.10 -5.93 5.26
C LYS A 46 -8.79 -6.52 6.48
N VAL A 47 -10.10 -6.73 6.37
CA VAL A 47 -10.92 -7.53 7.29
C VAL A 47 -11.64 -8.57 6.42
N GLY A 48 -11.31 -9.86 6.59
CA GLY A 48 -11.63 -10.88 5.59
C GLY A 48 -11.07 -10.51 4.21
N ASP A 49 -11.92 -10.52 3.19
CA ASP A 49 -11.57 -10.13 1.82
C ASP A 49 -11.72 -8.62 1.54
N ASP A 50 -12.33 -7.87 2.48
CA ASP A 50 -12.64 -6.46 2.29
C ASP A 50 -11.48 -5.56 2.69
N THR A 51 -11.12 -4.64 1.78
CA THR A 51 -10.13 -3.59 2.06
C THR A 51 -10.82 -2.38 2.68
N ILE A 52 -10.72 -2.26 4.00
CA ILE A 52 -11.36 -1.18 4.78
C ILE A 52 -10.52 0.11 4.83
N GLY A 53 -9.22 0.01 4.55
CA GLY A 53 -8.30 1.12 4.70
C GLY A 53 -6.95 0.88 4.05
N GLY A 54 -6.03 1.79 4.31
CA GLY A 54 -4.64 1.66 3.93
C GLY A 54 -3.76 2.41 4.90
N ILE A 55 -2.57 1.88 5.14
CA ILE A 55 -1.53 2.49 5.95
C ILE A 55 -0.31 2.71 5.06
N GLY A 56 0.47 3.76 5.35
CA GLY A 56 1.66 4.03 4.58
C GLY A 56 2.66 4.88 5.34
N LEU A 57 3.90 4.41 5.36
CA LEU A 57 5.02 5.02 6.06
C LEU A 57 6.03 5.56 5.05
N SER A 58 6.69 6.65 5.42
CA SER A 58 7.77 7.24 4.64
C SER A 58 8.78 7.86 5.58
N GLY A 59 10.06 7.58 5.38
CA GLY A 59 11.15 8.23 6.12
C GLY A 59 12.26 7.29 6.57
N SER A 60 12.09 5.97 6.41
CA SER A 60 13.18 5.03 6.66
C SER A 60 14.10 4.89 5.42
N PRO A 61 15.30 4.30 5.58
CA PRO A 61 16.19 3.93 4.49
C PRO A 61 15.69 2.72 3.67
N GLY A 62 14.41 2.70 3.30
CA GLY A 62 13.81 1.65 2.47
C GLY A 62 13.16 0.49 3.21
N VAL A 63 12.97 0.60 4.54
CA VAL A 63 12.30 -0.41 5.38
C VAL A 63 10.89 0.02 5.80
N ASP A 64 10.25 0.86 4.98
CA ASP A 64 8.98 1.47 5.33
C ASP A 64 7.86 0.43 5.44
N GLU A 65 7.85 -0.57 4.55
CA GLU A 65 6.83 -1.62 4.52
C GLU A 65 6.95 -2.58 5.70
N GLU A 66 8.18 -2.94 6.10
CA GLU A 66 8.48 -3.77 7.27
C GLU A 66 7.99 -3.08 8.55
N CYS A 67 8.26 -1.78 8.70
CA CYS A 67 7.75 -1.00 9.83
C CYS A 67 6.21 -0.96 9.86
N VAL A 68 5.57 -0.81 8.70
CA VAL A 68 4.11 -0.85 8.58
C VAL A 68 3.57 -2.20 8.99
N ASN A 69 4.14 -3.29 8.47
CA ASN A 69 3.72 -4.65 8.78
C ASN A 69 3.88 -4.95 10.27
N ALA A 70 5.00 -4.57 10.89
CA ALA A 70 5.20 -4.71 12.33
C ALA A 70 4.13 -3.98 13.17
N GLY A 71 3.65 -2.82 12.69
CA GLY A 71 2.52 -2.12 13.30
C GLY A 71 1.18 -2.85 13.13
N ILE A 72 0.89 -3.34 11.91
CA ILE A 72 -0.34 -4.09 11.61
C ILE A 72 -0.43 -5.36 12.45
N GLU A 73 0.67 -6.12 12.60
CA GLU A 73 0.68 -7.35 13.40
C GLU A 73 0.16 -7.13 14.82
N LYS A 74 0.46 -5.98 15.44
CA LYS A 74 -0.01 -5.65 16.79
C LYS A 74 -1.50 -5.38 16.88
N VAL A 75 -2.12 -4.88 15.79
CA VAL A 75 -3.54 -4.52 15.75
C VAL A 75 -4.40 -5.55 15.03
N LYS A 76 -3.81 -6.59 14.43
CA LYS A 76 -4.55 -7.73 13.83
C LYS A 76 -5.67 -8.29 14.72
N PRO A 77 -5.53 -8.42 16.05
CA PRO A 77 -6.62 -8.91 16.89
C PRO A 77 -7.89 -8.04 16.87
N GLN A 78 -7.76 -6.76 16.49
CA GLN A 78 -8.85 -5.78 16.38
C GLN A 78 -9.47 -5.76 14.97
N LEU A 79 -8.86 -6.43 14.00
CA LEU A 79 -9.27 -6.47 12.58
C LEU A 79 -10.00 -7.77 12.21
N LYS A 80 -10.85 -8.26 13.11
CA LYS A 80 -11.62 -9.51 12.95
C LYS A 80 -13.02 -9.23 12.42
#